data_AF-A0A0F5IIZ4-F1
#
_entry.id   AF-A0A0F5IIZ4-F1
#
_cell.length_a   1.000
_cell.length_b   1.000
_cell.length_c   1.000
_cell.angle_alpha   90.00
_cell.angle_beta   90.00
_cell.angle_gamma   90.00
#
_symmetry.space_group_name_H-M   'P 1'
#
loop_
_entity.id
_entity.type
_entity.pdbx_description
1 polymer ?
#
loop_
_entity_poly.entity_id
_entity_poly.type
_entity_poly.pdbx_seq_one_letter_code
_entity_poly.pdbx_strand_id
1 'polypeptide(L)' 'GNIDVPDYLMPLLNKVGTQLRLHTISGKNEIQTACDIVYLAEKFFTELTTKK' A
#
# COMPACT_ATOMS: atom_id res chain seq x y z
N GLY A 1 8.41 -5.51 15.33
CA GLY A 1 9.32 -4.36 15.43
C GLY A 1 8.49 -3.11 15.33
N ASN A 2 8.76 -2.11 16.18
CA ASN A 2 8.10 -0.81 16.06
C ASN A 2 8.93 0.07 15.15
N ILE A 3 8.30 0.52 14.06
CA ILE A 3 8.85 1.49 13.12
C ILE A 3 7.99 2.73 13.29
N ASP A 4 8.62 3.89 13.41
CA ASP A 4 7.88 5.15 13.47
C ASP A 4 7.49 5.54 12.04
N VAL A 5 6.19 5.56 11.77
CA VAL A 5 5.64 5.81 10.43
C VAL A 5 5.00 7.20 10.43
N PRO A 6 5.45 8.12 9.57
CA PRO A 6 4.84 9.44 9.45
C PRO A 6 3.32 9.36 9.25
N ASP A 7 2.56 10.22 9.93
CA ASP A 7 1.09 10.21 9.89
C ASP A 7 0.53 10.27 8.47
N TYR A 8 1.15 11.07 7.60
CA TYR A 8 0.71 11.21 6.22
C TYR A 8 0.85 9.89 5.42
N LEU A 9 1.73 8.98 5.81
CA LEU A 9 1.92 7.67 5.16
C LEU A 9 1.00 6.58 5.74
N MET A 10 0.40 6.80 6.91
CA MET A 10 -0.47 5.82 7.55
C MET A 10 -1.62 5.31 6.65
N PRO A 11 -2.30 6.18 5.85
CA PRO A 11 -3.33 5.72 4.92
C PRO A 11 -2.80 4.78 3.83
N LEU A 12 -1.59 5.03 3.31
CA LEU A 12 -0.96 4.15 2.33
C LEU A 12 -0.57 2.82 2.97
N LEU A 13 0.05 2.86 4.16
CA LEU A 13 0.48 1.67 4.87
C LEU A 13 -0.69 0.71 5.16
N ASN A 14 -1.83 1.25 5.59
CA ASN A 14 -3.04 0.43 5.82
C ASN A 14 -3.53 -0.29 4.56
N LYS A 15 -3.46 0.37 3.40
CA LYS A 15 -3.85 -0.23 2.11
C LYS A 15 -2.87 -1.32 1.68
N VAL A 16 -1.57 -1.07 1.81
CA VAL A 16 -0.52 -2.05 1.52
C VAL A 16 -0.64 -3.27 2.44
N GLY A 17 -0.82 -3.07 3.74
CA GLY A 17 -1.03 -4.14 4.70
C GLY A 17 -2.25 -5.00 4.39
N THR A 18 -3.32 -4.39 3.86
CA THR A 18 -4.51 -5.13 3.39
C THR A 18 -4.18 -6.04 2.21
N GLN A 19 -3.41 -5.56 1.21
CA GLN A 19 -3.00 -6.39 0.07
C GLN A 19 -2.14 -7.58 0.49
N LEU A 20 -1.20 -7.36 1.40
CA LEU A 20 -0.38 -8.43 1.97
C LEU A 20 -1.24 -9.45 2.72
N ARG A 21 -2.20 -9.00 3.52
CA ARG A 21 -3.11 -9.88 4.25
C ARG A 21 -3.99 -10.71 3.31
N LEU A 22 -4.49 -10.10 2.23
CA LEU A 22 -5.27 -10.82 1.21
C LEU A 22 -4.41 -11.88 0.52
N HIS A 23 -3.17 -11.54 0.15
CA HIS A 23 -2.21 -12.51 -0.37
C HIS A 23 -2.02 -13.71 0.57
N THR A 24 -1.77 -13.46 1.85
CA THR A 24 -1.57 -14.53 2.84
C THR A 24 -2.80 -15.38 3.07
N ILE A 25 -4.00 -14.80 3.13
CA ILE A 25 -5.22 -15.51 3.53
C ILE A 25 -5.94 -16.16 2.34
N SER A 26 -6.02 -15.47 1.19
CA SER A 26 -6.79 -15.95 0.04
C SER A 26 -5.93 -16.66 -1.01
N GLY A 27 -4.61 -16.75 -0.82
CA GLY A 27 -3.69 -17.29 -1.82
C GLY A 27 -3.66 -16.46 -3.10
N LYS A 28 -4.01 -15.17 -3.02
CA LYS A 28 -3.93 -14.25 -4.15
C LYS A 28 -2.52 -14.30 -4.75
N ASN A 29 -2.40 -14.21 -6.07
CA ASN A 29 -1.11 -14.32 -6.74
C ASN A 29 -0.11 -13.26 -6.24
N GLU A 30 1.14 -13.66 -6.01
CA GLU A 30 2.20 -12.79 -5.48
C GLU A 30 2.53 -11.63 -6.42
N ILE A 31 2.65 -11.91 -7.73
CA ILE A 31 2.93 -10.91 -8.75
C ILE A 31 1.79 -9.90 -8.82
N GLN A 32 0.54 -10.38 -8.83
CA GLN A 32 -0.62 -9.49 -8.82
C GLN A 32 -0.65 -8.61 -7.56
N THR A 33 -0.32 -9.18 -6.41
CA THR A 33 -0.23 -8.44 -5.14
C THR A 33 0.85 -7.36 -5.20
N ALA A 34 2.02 -7.66 -5.76
CA ALA A 34 3.09 -6.69 -5.95
C ALA A 34 2.66 -5.55 -6.89
N CYS A 35 2.02 -5.87 -8.02
CA CYS A 35 1.49 -4.86 -8.95
C CYS A 35 0.47 -3.95 -8.26
N ASP A 36 -0.45 -4.50 -7.48
CA ASP A 36 -1.46 -3.72 -6.76
C ASP A 36 -0.82 -2.80 -5.71
N ILE A 37 0.20 -3.26 -4.99
CA ILE A 37 0.94 -2.46 -4.01
C ILE A 37 1.65 -1.28 -4.71
N VAL A 38 2.34 -1.54 -5.83
CA VAL A 38 3.05 -0.50 -6.59
C VAL A 38 2.07 0.53 -7.13
N TYR A 39 0.93 0.09 -7.69
CA TYR A 39 -0.12 0.99 -8.17
C TYR A 39 -0.72 1.85 -7.04
N LEU A 40 -0.96 1.26 -5.87
CA LEU A 40 -1.45 2.01 -4.70
C LEU A 40 -0.48 3.10 -4.27
N ALA A 41 0.83 2.81 -4.29
CA ALA A 41 1.86 3.80 -3.97
C ALA A 41 1.93 4.92 -5.02
N GLU A 42 1.97 4.58 -6.31
CA GLU A 42 1.95 5.56 -7.41
C GLU A 42 0.74 6.49 -7.30
N LYS A 43 -0.46 5.92 -7.18
CA LYS A 43 -1.70 6.68 -7.04
C LYS A 43 -1.68 7.61 -5.83
N PHE A 44 -1.24 7.11 -4.68
CA PHE A 44 -1.16 7.89 -3.45
C PHE A 44 -0.26 9.12 -3.59
N PHE A 45 0.93 8.96 -4.16
CA PHE A 45 1.85 10.08 -4.34
C PHE A 45 1.42 11.02 -5.47
N THR A 46 0.80 10.51 -6.53
CA THR A 46 0.23 11.34 -7.61
C THR A 46 -0.91 12.23 -7.09
N GLU A 47 -1.78 11.70 -6.23
CA GLU A 47 -2.83 12.48 -5.58
C GLU A 47 -2.28 13.53 -4.62
N LEU A 48 -1.20 13.21 -3.88
CA LEU A 48 -0.51 14.17 -3.01
C LEU A 48 0.13 15.32 -3.79
N THR A 49 0.72 15.05 -4.96
CA THR A 49 1.34 16.08 -5.80
C THR A 49 0.33 16.95 -6.51
N THR A 50 -0.82 16.39 -6.90
CA THR A 50 -1.89 17.12 -7.61
C THR A 50 -2.72 18.01 -6.67
N LYS A 51 -2.70 17.74 -5.36
CA LYS A 51 -3.39 18.54 -4.33
C LYS A 51 -2.54 19.67 -3.71
N LYS A 52 -1.28 19.82 -4.13
CA LYS A 52 -0.42 20.96 -3.79
C LYS A 52 -0.65 22.10 -4.77
#